data_AF-A0A1R1AC26-F1
#
_entry.id   AF-A0A1R1AC26-F1
#
_cell.length_a   1.000
_cell.length_b   1.000
_cell.length_c   1.000
_cell.angle_alpha   90.00
_cell.angle_beta   90.00
_cell.angle_gamma   90.00
#
_symmetry.space_group_name_H-M   'P 1'
#
loop_
_entity.id
_entity.type
_entity.pdbx_description
1 polymer ?
#
loop_
_entity_poly.entity_id
_entity_poly.type
_entity_poly.pdbx_seq_one_letter_code
_entity_poly.pdbx_strand_id
1 'polypeptide(L)'
;MIPEGINCSVFFDEIKQKPKSNSTLLIKGIVSSGFKIKMNLEYSGVELIDNSNAMMPDEILNLLNEDLNEIFGNGPFDKKVLKQEIKNLNMLYYVRYNGKAYRSDEWDAMQPEDFAQL
;
A
#
# COMPACT_ATOMS: atom_id res chain seq x y z
N MET A 1 5.47 5.53 13.95
CA MET A 1 4.01 5.54 13.76
C MET A 1 3.66 6.75 12.91
N ILE A 2 2.88 6.56 11.85
CA ILE A 2 2.46 7.62 10.93
C ILE A 2 1.49 8.56 11.67
N PRO A 3 1.74 9.88 11.73
CA PRO A 3 0.85 10.80 12.44
C PRO A 3 -0.47 11.02 11.70
N GLU A 4 -1.52 11.39 12.43
CA GLU A 4 -2.81 11.74 11.83
C GLU A 4 -2.75 13.04 11.02
N GLY A 5 -3.53 13.10 9.94
CA GLY A 5 -3.62 14.25 9.03
C GLY A 5 -2.36 14.48 8.20
N ILE A 6 -1.41 13.54 8.20
CA ILE A 6 -0.18 13.62 7.41
C ILE A 6 -0.23 12.63 6.25
N ASN A 7 0.15 13.11 5.06
CA ASN A 7 0.29 12.26 3.89
C ASN A 7 1.39 11.23 4.09
N CYS A 8 1.02 9.98 3.83
CA CYS A 8 1.89 8.82 3.76
C CYS A 8 2.10 8.46 2.29
N SER A 9 3.35 8.44 1.85
CA SER A 9 3.71 7.96 0.51
C SER A 9 4.37 6.59 0.61
N VAL A 10 3.87 5.62 -0.15
CA VAL A 10 4.40 4.27 -0.27
C VAL A 10 5.09 4.13 -1.63
N PHE A 11 6.42 4.07 -1.62
CA PHE A 11 7.27 3.92 -2.80
C PHE A 11 7.63 2.46 -3.00
N PHE A 12 7.52 1.96 -4.23
CA PHE A 12 7.86 0.58 -4.56
C PHE A 12 9.24 0.52 -5.23
N ASP A 13 10.21 -0.11 -4.57
CA ASP A 13 11.57 -0.28 -5.11
C ASP A 13 11.68 -1.59 -5.92
N GLU A 14 11.11 -2.65 -5.37
CA GLU A 14 11.22 -3.99 -5.93
C GLU A 14 9.96 -4.81 -5.63
N ILE A 15 9.36 -5.38 -6.68
CA ILE A 15 8.27 -6.34 -6.55
C ILE A 15 8.66 -7.60 -7.31
N LYS A 16 8.67 -8.74 -6.62
CA LYS A 16 9.09 -10.03 -7.21
C LYS A 16 8.21 -11.16 -6.69
N GLN A 17 7.96 -12.15 -7.53
CA GLN A 17 7.36 -13.40 -7.07
C GLN A 17 8.29 -14.13 -6.10
N LYS A 18 7.72 -14.69 -5.04
CA LYS A 18 8.45 -15.53 -4.08
C LYS A 18 8.98 -16.76 -4.82
N PRO A 19 10.28 -17.12 -4.72
CA PRO A 19 10.88 -18.16 -5.57
C PRO A 19 10.24 -19.56 -5.50
N LYS A 20 9.50 -19.85 -4.43
CA LYS A 20 8.81 -21.14 -4.21
C LYS A 20 7.27 -21.01 -4.16
N SER A 21 6.72 -19.85 -4.52
CA SER A 21 5.27 -19.59 -4.52
C SER A 21 4.89 -18.67 -5.68
N ASN A 22 4.00 -19.14 -6.54
CA ASN A 22 3.45 -18.33 -7.63
C ASN A 22 2.27 -17.45 -7.17
N SER A 23 1.82 -17.62 -5.93
CA SER A 23 0.71 -16.88 -5.32
C SER A 23 1.19 -15.86 -4.29
N THR A 24 2.49 -15.57 -4.23
CA THR A 24 3.02 -14.59 -3.27
C THR A 24 3.99 -13.63 -3.95
N LEU A 25 3.79 -12.33 -3.75
CA LEU A 25 4.73 -11.28 -4.09
C LEU A 25 5.50 -10.84 -2.85
N LEU A 26 6.80 -10.62 -3.03
CA LEU A 26 7.67 -9.93 -2.11
C LEU A 26 7.80 -8.50 -2.60
N ILE A 27 7.38 -7.56 -1.77
CA ILE A 27 7.35 -6.13 -2.09
C ILE A 27 8.31 -5.41 -1.15
N LYS A 28 9.28 -4.69 -1.72
CA LYS A 28 10.19 -3.83 -0.97
C LYS A 28 10.03 -2.40 -1.43
N GLY A 29 10.31 -1.49 -0.52
CA GLY A 29 10.18 -0.08 -0.82
C GLY A 29 10.42 0.80 0.38
N ILE A 30 9.85 2.00 0.33
CA ILE A 30 9.97 3.02 1.37
C ILE A 30 8.58 3.56 1.69
N VAL A 31 8.28 3.69 2.98
CA VAL A 31 7.14 4.46 3.48
C VAL A 31 7.66 5.81 3.97
N SER A 32 7.01 6.90 3.56
CA SER A 32 7.39 8.26 3.89
C SER A 32 6.22 9.05 4.48
N SER A 33 6.32 9.45 5.75
CA SER A 33 5.31 10.27 6.44
C SER A 33 5.99 11.23 7.43
N GLY A 34 6.75 12.19 6.91
CA GLY A 34 7.67 13.04 7.69
C GLY A 34 8.99 12.37 8.07
N PHE A 35 9.05 11.04 8.08
CA PHE A 35 10.26 10.22 8.16
C PHE A 35 10.20 9.10 7.13
N LYS A 36 11.36 8.54 6.74
CA LYS A 36 11.46 7.45 5.75
C LYS A 36 11.83 6.13 6.43
N ILE A 37 11.02 5.09 6.23
CA ILE A 37 11.32 3.73 6.70
C ILE A 37 11.26 2.75 5.54
N LYS A 38 12.19 1.80 5.51
CA LYS A 38 12.14 0.70 4.55
C LYS A 38 10.97 -0.22 4.86
N MET A 39 10.15 -0.53 3.86
CA MET A 39 9.12 -1.57 3.96
C MET A 39 9.57 -2.87 3.31
N ASN A 40 9.00 -3.96 3.82
CA ASN A 40 9.15 -5.29 3.27
C ASN A 40 7.83 -6.03 3.53
N LEU A 41 7.04 -6.21 2.47
CA LEU A 41 5.71 -6.80 2.55
C LEU A 41 5.68 -8.16 1.85
N GLU A 42 4.89 -9.08 2.38
CA GLU A 42 4.46 -10.28 1.67
C GLU A 42 2.98 -10.15 1.29
N TYR A 43 2.69 -10.19 0.01
CA TYR A 43 1.33 -10.05 -0.53
C TYR A 43 0.89 -11.32 -1.23
N SER A 44 -0.30 -11.82 -0.91
CA SER A 44 -0.83 -13.08 -1.42
C SER A 44 -2.10 -12.97 -2.28
N GLY A 45 -2.66 -11.77 -2.42
CA GLY A 45 -4.00 -11.58 -2.99
C GLY A 45 -5.15 -11.83 -2.03
N VAL A 46 -4.85 -12.11 -0.76
CA VAL A 46 -5.84 -12.23 0.32
C VAL A 46 -5.30 -11.48 1.52
N GLU A 47 -4.04 -11.71 1.84
CA GLU A 47 -3.34 -11.14 2.96
C GLU A 47 -2.14 -10.31 2.50
N LEU A 48 -1.93 -9.18 3.20
CA LEU A 48 -0.74 -8.35 3.13
C LEU A 48 -0.07 -8.31 4.50
N ILE A 49 1.14 -8.85 4.59
CA ILE A 49 1.89 -8.93 5.84
C ILE A 49 3.02 -7.92 5.80
N ASP A 50 3.04 -6.97 6.75
CA ASP A 50 4.19 -6.11 6.97
C ASP A 50 5.27 -6.84 7.80
N ASN A 51 6.35 -7.23 7.15
CA ASN A 51 7.51 -7.85 7.79
C ASN A 51 8.61 -6.84 8.11
N SER A 52 8.30 -5.54 8.06
CA SER A 52 9.24 -4.46 8.34
C SER A 52 9.02 -3.86 9.73
N ASN A 53 9.99 -3.04 10.15
CA ASN A 53 9.85 -2.17 11.32
C ASN A 53 9.12 -0.86 10.99
N ALA A 54 8.46 -0.74 9.82
CA ALA A 54 7.77 0.48 9.43
C ALA A 54 6.62 0.82 10.40
N MET A 55 6.07 -0.17 11.09
CA MET A 55 4.91 -0.02 11.97
C MET A 55 3.83 0.78 11.25
N MET A 56 3.53 0.36 10.01
CA MET A 56 2.46 0.96 9.23
C MET A 56 1.15 0.73 10.00
N PRO A 57 0.34 1.78 10.23
CA PRO A 57 -0.96 1.59 10.88
C PRO A 57 -1.82 0.62 10.07
N ASP A 58 -2.58 -0.23 10.76
CA ASP A 58 -3.41 -1.28 10.16
C ASP A 58 -4.38 -0.70 9.12
N GLU A 59 -4.87 0.52 9.33
CA GLU A 59 -5.80 1.16 8.39
C GLU A 59 -5.15 1.42 7.03
N ILE A 60 -3.87 1.84 7.02
CA ILE A 60 -3.10 2.07 5.80
C ILE A 60 -2.73 0.72 5.16
N LEU A 61 -2.40 -0.29 5.98
CA LEU A 61 -2.05 -1.61 5.48
C LEU A 61 -3.26 -2.29 4.80
N ASN A 62 -4.45 -2.14 5.38
CA ASN A 62 -5.69 -2.66 4.81
C ASN A 62 -6.00 -2.00 3.46
N LEU A 63 -5.93 -0.66 3.39
CA LEU A 63 -6.18 0.06 2.15
C LEU A 63 -5.11 -0.25 1.08
N LEU A 64 -3.85 -0.39 1.49
CA LEU A 64 -2.79 -0.86 0.59
C LEU A 64 -3.05 -2.28 0.08
N ASN A 65 -3.60 -3.19 0.90
CA ASN A 65 -3.98 -4.53 0.44
C ASN A 65 -5.09 -4.46 -0.63
N GLU A 66 -6.08 -3.59 -0.44
CA GLU A 66 -7.13 -3.35 -1.45
C GLU A 66 -6.55 -2.85 -2.77
N ASP A 67 -5.67 -1.84 -2.72
CA ASP A 67 -5.01 -1.32 -3.93
C ASP A 67 -4.16 -2.39 -4.63
N LEU A 68 -3.42 -3.20 -3.86
CA LEU A 68 -2.64 -4.30 -4.43
C LEU A 68 -3.55 -5.39 -5.05
N ASN A 69 -4.72 -5.64 -4.47
CA ASN A 69 -5.74 -6.53 -5.05
C ASN A 69 -6.29 -5.96 -6.37
N GLU A 70 -6.54 -4.66 -6.45
CA GLU A 70 -6.99 -4.02 -7.69
C GLU A 70 -5.91 -4.06 -8.79
N ILE A 71 -4.64 -3.87 -8.44
CA ILE A 71 -3.52 -3.84 -9.38
C ILE A 71 -3.11 -5.23 -9.84
N PHE A 72 -2.90 -6.16 -8.90
CA PHE A 72 -2.30 -7.47 -9.18
C PHE A 72 -3.32 -8.61 -9.20
N GLY A 73 -4.54 -8.37 -8.70
CA GLY A 73 -5.55 -9.40 -8.53
C GLY A 73 -5.22 -10.39 -7.42
N ASN A 74 -6.08 -11.40 -7.29
CA ASN A 74 -5.88 -12.52 -6.38
C ASN A 74 -5.07 -13.58 -7.14
N GLY A 75 -3.90 -13.97 -6.60
CA GLY A 75 -2.98 -14.89 -7.29
C GLY A 75 -3.63 -16.21 -7.74
N PRO A 76 -2.95 -17.01 -8.58
CA PRO A 76 -1.53 -16.95 -8.94
C PRO A 76 -1.20 -15.85 -9.94
N PHE A 77 -0.02 -15.23 -9.76
CA PHE A 77 0.38 -14.07 -10.54
C PHE A 77 1.03 -14.50 -11.88
N ASP A 78 0.47 -14.03 -13.00
CA ASP A 78 1.10 -14.21 -14.32
C ASP A 78 2.33 -13.29 -14.44
N LYS A 79 3.49 -13.84 -14.83
CA LYS A 79 4.75 -13.09 -14.90
C LYS A 79 4.75 -11.96 -15.93
N LYS A 80 4.00 -12.08 -17.04
CA LYS A 80 3.93 -11.04 -18.07
C LYS A 80 3.05 -9.89 -17.60
N VAL A 81 1.88 -10.20 -17.06
CA VAL A 81 0.95 -9.21 -16.49
C VAL A 81 1.63 -8.47 -15.33
N LEU A 82 2.22 -9.22 -14.39
CA LEU A 82 2.93 -8.67 -13.25
C LEU A 82 4.05 -7.71 -13.68
N LYS A 83 4.84 -8.05 -14.70
CA LYS A 83 5.89 -7.16 -15.21
C LYS A 83 5.35 -5.85 -15.78
N GLN A 84 4.15 -5.85 -16.33
CA GLN A 84 3.51 -4.67 -16.87
C GLN A 84 2.97 -3.79 -15.73
N GLU A 85 2.27 -4.38 -14.77
CA GLU A 85 1.76 -3.66 -13.61
C GLU A 85 2.86 -3.04 -12.75
N ILE A 86 3.96 -3.78 -12.50
CA ILE A 86 5.12 -3.25 -11.76
C ILE A 86 5.73 -2.04 -12.46
N LYS A 87 5.72 -1.97 -13.80
CA LYS A 87 6.26 -0.81 -14.53
C LYS A 87 5.39 0.45 -14.35
N ASN A 88 4.10 0.26 -14.12
CA ASN A 88 3.15 1.34 -13.94
C ASN A 88 3.07 1.77 -12.46
N LEU A 89 3.32 0.84 -11.54
CA LEU A 89 3.27 1.08 -10.11
C LEU A 89 4.59 1.66 -9.59
N ASN A 90 4.61 2.97 -9.36
CA ASN A 90 5.76 3.64 -8.74
C ASN A 90 5.49 4.01 -7.28
N MET A 91 4.30 4.54 -6.99
CA MET A 91 3.98 5.09 -5.68
C MET A 91 2.47 5.13 -5.45
N LEU A 92 2.06 4.95 -4.19
CA LEU A 92 0.71 5.17 -3.71
C LEU A 92 0.72 6.17 -2.56
N TYR A 93 -0.38 6.91 -2.39
CA TYR A 93 -0.48 7.99 -1.42
C TYR A 93 -1.73 7.80 -0.56
N TYR A 94 -1.55 7.93 0.75
CA TYR A 94 -2.61 7.73 1.73
C TYR A 94 -2.61 8.83 2.78
N VAL A 95 -3.76 9.04 3.40
CA VAL A 95 -3.93 9.91 4.58
C VAL A 95 -4.61 9.12 5.68
N ARG A 96 -4.11 9.22 6.91
CA ARG A 96 -4.77 8.67 8.09
C ARG A 96 -5.49 9.77 8.85
N TYR A 97 -6.77 9.62 9.12
CA TYR A 97 -7.57 10.59 9.86
C TYR A 97 -8.67 9.88 10.68
N ASN A 98 -8.84 10.26 11.94
CA ASN A 98 -9.83 9.68 12.88
C ASN A 98 -9.81 8.13 12.91
N GLY A 99 -8.63 7.52 12.94
CA GLY A 99 -8.50 6.05 12.94
C GLY A 99 -9.02 5.36 11.67
N LYS A 100 -9.05 6.07 10.53
CA LYS A 100 -9.33 5.53 9.19
C LYS A 100 -8.22 5.96 8.22
N ALA A 101 -8.09 5.23 7.12
CA ALA A 101 -7.20 5.56 6.02
C ALA A 101 -8.00 5.91 4.77
N TYR A 102 -7.45 6.82 3.96
CA TYR A 102 -8.03 7.29 2.70
C TYR A 102 -6.93 7.35 1.65
N ARG A 103 -7.27 7.12 0.38
CA ARG A 103 -6.35 7.44 -0.72
C ARG A 103 -6.25 8.96 -0.81
N SER A 104 -5.06 9.50 -1.09
CA SER A 104 -4.86 10.96 -1.01
C SER A 104 -5.67 11.74 -2.04
N ASP A 105 -5.94 11.17 -3.21
CA ASP A 105 -6.81 11.77 -4.23
C ASP A 105 -8.28 11.80 -3.80
N GLU A 106 -8.77 10.75 -3.14
CA GLU A 106 -10.10 10.73 -2.52
C GLU A 106 -10.21 11.76 -1.38
N TRP A 107 -9.18 11.84 -0.54
CA TRP A 107 -9.10 12.82 0.55
C TRP A 107 -9.10 14.27 0.04
N ASP A 108 -8.30 14.57 -0.98
CA ASP A 108 -8.20 15.91 -1.56
C ASP A 108 -9.49 16.33 -2.28
N ALA A 109 -10.34 15.39 -2.68
CA ALA A 109 -11.65 15.66 -3.27
C ALA A 109 -12.76 15.95 -2.23
N MET A 110 -12.55 15.61 -0.95
CA MET A 110 -13.55 15.80 0.10
C MET A 110 -13.87 17.28 0.33
N GLN A 111 -15.16 17.56 0.48
CA GLN A 111 -15.66 18.88 0.85
C GLN A 111 -15.69 19.03 2.38
N PRO A 112 -15.68 20.27 2.92
CA PRO A 112 -15.76 20.53 4.36
C PRO A 112 -16.90 19.79 5.09
N GLU A 113 -18.02 19.56 4.39
CA GLU A 113 -19.21 18.87 4.91
C GLU A 113 -18.99 17.36 5.10
N ASP A 114 -18.10 16.76 4.30
CA ASP A 114 -17.79 15.33 4.39
C ASP A 114 -17.02 15.02 5.68
N PHE A 115 -16.14 15.93 6.11
CA PHE A 115 -15.37 15.79 7.35
C PHE A 115 -16.24 15.81 8.62
N ALA A 116 -17.45 16.40 8.57
CA ALA A 116 -18.37 16.38 9.69
C ALA A 116 -18.94 14.97 9.97
N GLN A 117 -18.77 14.02 9.03
CA GLN A 117 -19.28 12.66 9.10
C GLN A 117 -18.20 11.60 9.35
N LEU A 118 -16.91 11.99 9.41
CA LEU A 118 -15.76 11.09 9.50
C LEU A 118 -15.36 10.71 10.91
#